data_AF-A0A3A6N8P9-F1
#
_entry.id   AF-A0A3A6N8P9-F1
#
_cell.length_a   1.000
_cell.length_b   1.000
_cell.length_c   1.000
_cell.angle_alpha   90.00
_cell.angle_beta   90.00
_cell.angle_gamma   90.00
#
_symmetry.space_group_name_H-M   'P 1'
#
loop_
_entity.id
_entity.type
_entity.pdbx_description
1 polymer ?
#
loop_
_entity_poly.entity_id
_entity_poly.type
_entity_poly.pdbx_seq_one_letter_code
_entity_poly.pdbx_strand_id
1 'polypeptide(L)'
;MLLSLLTRKDKLKFLDLAMHMVSIDGEPTEVEQRLLNILLAEVGDGIVKEYQFALSKDMDETILYFEESNLTVKNIVFLNLVKVAMSDEFYNTTQHFFLESIRNKFGISDTKKQQLMRLVYQERDLRERAKRVVSH
;
A
#
# COMPACT_ATOMS: atom_id res chain seq x y z
N MET A 1 -10.93 0.85 -0.16
CA MET A 1 -9.80 0.05 -0.73
C MET A 1 -10.15 -1.43 -0.70
N LEU A 2 -9.40 -2.30 -1.39
CA LEU A 2 -9.61 -3.76 -1.29
C LEU A 2 -9.10 -4.35 0.04
N LEU A 3 -8.54 -3.53 0.92
CA LEU A 3 -8.11 -3.92 2.27
C LEU A 3 -9.24 -4.49 3.12
N SER A 4 -10.49 -4.11 2.85
CA SER A 4 -11.67 -4.69 3.51
C SER A 4 -11.83 -6.20 3.29
N LEU A 5 -11.27 -6.74 2.20
CA LEU A 5 -11.31 -8.17 1.88
C LEU A 5 -10.23 -8.99 2.59
N LEU A 6 -9.30 -8.33 3.27
CA LEU A 6 -8.20 -8.95 3.99
C LEU A 6 -8.60 -9.30 5.44
N THR A 7 -7.98 -10.35 5.98
CA THR A 7 -8.16 -10.69 7.39
C THR A 7 -7.55 -9.61 8.29
N ARG A 8 -7.89 -9.60 9.58
CA ARG A 8 -7.29 -8.68 10.56
C ARG A 8 -5.76 -8.79 10.59
N LYS A 9 -5.21 -10.00 10.47
CA LYS A 9 -3.75 -10.22 10.48
C LYS A 9 -3.09 -9.66 9.21
N ASP A 10 -3.66 -9.93 8.04
CA ASP A 10 -3.18 -9.40 6.76
C ASP A 10 -3.17 -7.87 6.76
N LYS A 11 -4.23 -7.29 7.32
CA LYS A 11 -4.42 -5.86 7.50
C LYS A 11 -3.31 -5.21 8.34
N LEU A 12 -2.98 -5.79 9.49
CA LEU A 12 -1.88 -5.33 10.36
C LEU A 12 -0.52 -5.44 9.65
N LYS A 13 -0.24 -6.59 9.04
CA LYS A 13 1.00 -6.82 8.29
C LYS A 13 1.12 -5.91 7.06
N PHE A 14 -0.01 -5.56 6.42
CA PHE A 14 -0.03 -4.58 5.34
C PHE A 14 0.35 -3.19 5.83
N LEU A 15 -0.14 -2.77 7.00
CA LEU A 15 0.26 -1.49 7.60
C LEU A 15 1.77 -1.44 7.83
N ASP A 16 2.39 -2.53 8.29
CA ASP A 16 3.84 -2.61 8.47
C ASP A 16 4.59 -2.33 7.15
N LEU A 17 4.15 -2.94 6.05
CA LEU A 17 4.74 -2.70 4.72
C LEU A 17 4.51 -1.26 4.23
N ALA A 18 3.29 -0.73 4.43
CA ALA A 18 2.95 0.62 4.01
C ALA A 18 3.76 1.66 4.80
N MET A 19 3.90 1.48 6.11
CA MET A 19 4.74 2.31 6.97
C MET A 19 6.18 2.33 6.50
N HIS A 20 6.76 1.16 6.27
CA HIS A 20 8.15 1.08 5.85
C HIS A 20 8.40 1.70 4.48
N MET A 21 7.47 1.52 3.54
CA MET A 21 7.58 2.13 2.21
C MET A 21 7.52 3.66 2.28
N VAL A 22 6.71 4.20 3.18
CA VAL A 22 6.56 5.63 3.40
C VAL A 22 7.75 6.23 4.15
N SER A 23 8.36 5.49 5.08
CA SER A 23 9.52 5.95 5.85
C SER A 23 10.88 5.55 5.26
N ILE A 24 10.92 5.10 4.00
CA ILE A 24 12.13 4.51 3.43
C ILE A 24 13.24 5.53 3.16
N ASP A 25 12.87 6.79 2.96
CA ASP A 25 13.77 7.93 2.75
C ASP A 25 13.88 8.86 3.96
N GLY A 26 13.19 8.56 5.07
CA GLY A 26 13.29 9.31 6.32
C GLY A 26 11.99 9.36 7.10
N GLU A 27 11.82 10.45 7.87
CA GLU A 27 10.59 10.71 8.62
C GLU A 27 9.43 11.05 7.66
N PRO A 28 8.23 10.47 7.86
CA PRO A 28 7.06 10.78 7.04
C PRO A 28 6.73 12.28 7.03
N THR A 29 6.54 12.82 5.84
CA THR A 29 5.96 14.14 5.61
C THR A 29 4.50 14.21 6.06
N GLU A 30 3.93 15.41 6.16
CA GLU A 30 2.52 15.59 6.53
C GLU A 30 1.55 14.89 5.55
N VAL A 31 1.91 14.85 4.26
CA VAL A 31 1.10 14.19 3.22
C VAL A 31 1.13 12.67 3.41
N GLU A 32 2.29 12.12 3.75
CA GLU A 32 2.49 10.71 4.07
C GLU A 32 1.74 10.30 5.33
N GLN A 33 1.82 11.11 6.37
CA GLN A 33 1.09 10.88 7.60
C GLN A 33 -0.42 10.89 7.36
N ARG A 34 -0.92 11.80 6.51
CA ARG A 34 -2.34 11.82 6.11
C ARG A 34 -2.72 10.54 5.36
N LEU A 35 -1.87 10.06 4.47
CA LEU A 35 -2.12 8.82 3.75
C LEU A 35 -2.16 7.62 4.70
N LEU A 36 -1.23 7.52 5.64
CA LEU A 36 -1.22 6.48 6.66
C LEU A 36 -2.50 6.51 7.50
N ASN A 37 -3.00 7.70 7.83
CA ASN A 37 -4.28 7.84 8.53
C ASN A 37 -5.48 7.35 7.68
N ILE A 38 -5.46 7.56 6.36
CA ILE A 38 -6.47 7.02 5.45
C ILE A 38 -6.40 5.49 5.42
N LEU A 39 -5.19 4.92 5.34
CA LEU A 39 -5.00 3.48 5.42
C LEU A 39 -5.54 2.95 6.75
N LEU A 40 -5.19 3.56 7.88
CA LEU A 40 -5.70 3.22 9.21
C LEU A 40 -7.23 3.21 9.30
N ALA A 41 -7.89 4.22 8.72
CA ALA A 41 -9.34 4.28 8.67
C ALA A 41 -9.96 3.13 7.84
N GLU A 42 -9.31 2.74 6.75
CA GLU A 42 -9.72 1.63 5.89
C GLU A 42 -9.58 0.25 6.56
N VAL A 43 -8.65 0.11 7.50
CA VAL A 43 -8.43 -1.15 8.22
C VAL A 43 -9.51 -1.42 9.28
N GLY A 44 -10.01 -0.34 9.90
CA GLY A 44 -11.12 -0.32 10.85
C GLY A 44 -10.72 0.04 12.29
N ASP A 45 -11.65 0.65 13.05
CA ASP A 45 -11.43 1.28 14.36
C ASP A 45 -10.78 0.39 15.45
N GLY A 46 -10.96 -0.93 15.36
CA GLY A 46 -10.37 -1.89 16.30
C GLY A 46 -8.84 -2.05 16.14
N ILE A 47 -8.30 -1.71 14.98
CA ILE A 47 -6.86 -1.85 14.67
C ILE A 47 -6.09 -0.57 15.02
N VAL A 48 -6.73 0.59 14.84
CA VAL A 48 -6.12 1.91 15.07
C VAL A 48 -5.67 2.11 16.52
N LYS A 49 -6.40 1.56 17.49
CA LYS A 49 -6.05 1.68 18.92
C LYS A 49 -4.83 0.86 19.34
N GLU A 50 -4.50 -0.17 18.57
CA GLU A 50 -3.42 -1.11 18.87
C GLU A 50 -2.16 -0.82 18.05
N TYR A 51 -2.32 -0.20 16.88
CA TYR A 51 -1.21 0.15 16.01
C TYR A 51 -0.54 1.44 16.51
N GLN A 52 0.50 1.28 17.32
CA GLN A 52 1.48 2.34 17.49
C GLN A 52 2.32 2.35 16.22
N PHE A 53 2.49 3.52 15.59
CA PHE A 53 3.35 3.76 14.42
C PHE A 53 4.85 3.56 14.76
N ALA A 54 5.19 2.45 15.41
CA ALA A 54 6.55 1.99 15.55
C ALA A 54 6.88 1.14 14.33
N LEU A 55 8.02 1.40 13.70
CA LEU A 55 8.55 0.54 12.66
C LEU A 55 8.54 -0.91 13.19
N SER A 56 7.83 -1.81 12.51
CA SER A 56 7.86 -3.23 12.85
C SER A 56 9.32 -3.68 12.90
N LYS A 57 9.73 -4.27 14.04
CA LYS A 57 11.08 -4.81 14.20
C LYS A 57 11.38 -5.94 13.21
N ASP A 58 10.34 -6.55 12.63
CA ASP A 58 10.44 -7.72 11.76
C ASP A 58 9.75 -7.49 10.41
N MET A 59 10.36 -6.62 9.59
CA MET A 59 10.00 -6.44 8.19
C MET A 59 10.16 -7.74 7.40
N ASP A 60 11.23 -8.49 7.65
CA ASP A 60 11.48 -9.76 6.96
C ASP A 60 10.40 -10.80 7.26
N GLU A 61 9.93 -10.92 8.51
CA GLU A 61 8.79 -11.80 8.83
C GLU A 61 7.50 -11.35 8.15
N THR A 62 7.29 -10.05 8.03
CA THR A 62 6.11 -9.48 7.37
C THR A 62 6.11 -9.83 5.88
N ILE A 63 7.27 -9.74 5.24
CA ILE A 63 7.44 -10.13 3.85
C ILE A 63 7.25 -11.65 3.68
N LEU A 64 7.88 -12.46 4.53
CA LEU A 64 7.72 -13.93 4.52
C LEU A 64 6.26 -14.35 4.70
N TYR A 65 5.53 -13.70 5.61
CA TYR A 65 4.11 -13.96 5.83
C TYR A 65 3.29 -13.80 4.54
N PHE A 66 3.55 -12.76 3.75
CA PHE A 66 2.85 -12.56 2.49
C PHE A 66 3.39 -13.42 1.35
N GLU A 67 4.66 -13.82 1.39
CA GLU A 67 5.23 -14.79 0.46
C GLU A 67 4.54 -16.16 0.57
N GLU A 68 4.16 -16.57 1.77
CA GLU A 68 3.42 -17.82 2.00
C GLU A 68 1.89 -17.68 1.82
N SER A 69 1.39 -16.45 1.70
CA SER A 69 -0.04 -16.18 1.55
C SER A 69 -0.59 -16.60 0.19
N ASN A 70 -1.93 -16.71 0.08
CA ASN A 70 -2.56 -17.03 -1.19
C ASN A 70 -2.42 -15.89 -2.22
N LEU A 71 -2.53 -16.23 -3.51
CA LEU A 71 -2.34 -15.28 -4.62
C LEU A 71 -3.27 -14.06 -4.54
N THR A 72 -4.50 -14.24 -4.07
CA THR A 72 -5.48 -13.14 -3.93
C THR A 72 -5.00 -12.12 -2.91
N VAL A 73 -4.54 -12.57 -1.74
CA VAL A 73 -3.96 -11.71 -0.70
C VAL A 73 -2.73 -10.97 -1.24
N LYS A 74 -1.79 -11.68 -1.88
CA LYS A 74 -0.60 -11.06 -2.50
C LYS A 74 -0.97 -9.96 -3.49
N ASN A 75 -1.94 -10.23 -4.37
CA ASN A 75 -2.40 -9.26 -5.36
C ASN A 75 -3.09 -8.04 -4.72
N ILE A 76 -3.90 -8.25 -3.68
CA ILE A 76 -4.55 -7.15 -2.95
C ILE A 76 -3.50 -6.30 -2.24
N VAL A 77 -2.55 -6.91 -1.53
CA VAL A 77 -1.47 -6.21 -0.84
C VAL A 77 -0.65 -5.39 -1.84
N PHE A 78 -0.20 -6.01 -2.93
CA PHE A 78 0.59 -5.34 -3.95
C PHE A 78 -0.18 -4.19 -4.63
N LEU A 79 -1.45 -4.39 -4.98
CA LEU A 79 -2.30 -3.34 -5.54
C LEU A 79 -2.36 -2.12 -4.61
N ASN A 80 -2.58 -2.35 -3.31
CA ASN A 80 -2.69 -1.25 -2.35
C ASN A 80 -1.32 -0.57 -2.11
N LEU A 81 -0.20 -1.31 -2.11
CA LEU A 81 1.13 -0.70 -2.06
C LEU A 81 1.39 0.17 -3.30
N VAL A 82 1.01 -0.29 -4.49
CA VAL A 82 1.08 0.52 -5.71
C VAL A 82 0.23 1.79 -5.58
N LYS A 83 -0.98 1.70 -5.02
CA LYS A 83 -1.80 2.91 -4.75
C LYS A 83 -1.09 3.89 -3.83
N VAL A 84 -0.46 3.40 -2.76
CA VAL A 84 0.27 4.25 -1.81
C VAL A 84 1.47 4.92 -2.46
N ALA A 85 2.26 4.17 -3.23
CA ALA A 85 3.42 4.74 -3.93
C ALA A 85 3.01 5.74 -5.04
N MET A 86 1.81 5.61 -5.60
CA MET A 86 1.31 6.44 -6.70
C MET A 86 0.44 7.62 -6.25
N SER A 87 0.12 7.76 -4.96
CA SER A 87 -0.53 8.96 -4.47
C SER A 87 0.38 10.17 -4.62
N ASP A 88 -0.18 11.24 -5.17
CA ASP A 88 0.44 12.56 -5.35
C ASP A 88 1.91 12.52 -5.83
N GLU A 89 2.89 12.56 -4.93
CA GLU A 89 4.33 12.73 -5.25
C GLU A 89 5.25 11.62 -4.69
N PHE A 90 4.69 10.50 -4.21
CA PHE A 90 5.44 9.45 -3.48
C PHE A 90 6.28 8.50 -4.33
N TYR A 91 6.21 8.60 -5.65
CA TYR A 91 6.91 7.65 -6.50
C TYR A 91 8.34 8.12 -6.79
N ASN A 92 9.26 7.81 -5.89
CA ASN A 92 10.69 7.98 -6.13
C ASN A 92 11.39 6.64 -6.39
N THR A 93 12.67 6.71 -6.72
CA THR A 93 13.49 5.54 -7.08
C THR A 93 13.55 4.50 -5.97
N THR A 94 13.52 4.93 -4.71
CA THR A 94 13.60 4.05 -3.53
C THR A 94 12.29 3.29 -3.33
N GLN A 95 11.12 3.93 -3.40
CA GLN A 95 9.85 3.19 -3.36
C GLN A 95 9.68 2.29 -4.58
N HIS A 96 10.19 2.70 -5.76
CA HIS A 96 10.20 1.83 -6.94
C HIS A 96 10.98 0.54 -6.67
N PHE A 97 12.21 0.62 -6.16
CA PHE A 97 13.00 -0.57 -5.85
C PHE A 97 12.37 -1.43 -4.75
N PHE A 98 11.76 -0.79 -3.74
CA PHE A 98 11.02 -1.51 -2.71
C PHE A 98 9.84 -2.29 -3.31
N LEU A 99 9.01 -1.65 -4.14
CA LEU A 99 7.90 -2.31 -4.84
C LEU A 99 8.36 -3.46 -5.72
N GLU A 100 9.46 -3.31 -6.46
CA GLU A 100 10.01 -4.40 -7.28
C GLU A 100 10.51 -5.57 -6.42
N SER A 101 11.13 -5.28 -5.28
CA SER A 101 11.54 -6.32 -4.32
C SER A 101 10.31 -7.11 -3.82
N ILE A 102 9.27 -6.40 -3.37
CA ILE A 102 8.02 -7.03 -2.92
C ILE A 102 7.36 -7.84 -4.03
N ARG A 103 7.28 -7.29 -5.26
CA ARG A 103 6.74 -7.98 -6.43
C ARG A 103 7.45 -9.31 -6.67
N ASN A 104 8.78 -9.30 -6.65
CA ASN A 104 9.60 -10.48 -6.88
C ASN A 104 9.34 -11.54 -5.80
N LYS A 105 9.37 -11.14 -4.52
CA LYS A 105 9.10 -12.05 -3.40
C LYS A 105 7.69 -12.60 -3.40
N PHE A 106 6.71 -11.81 -3.85
CA PHE A 106 5.33 -12.28 -3.94
C PHE A 106 5.08 -13.18 -5.16
N GLY A 107 6.05 -13.30 -6.08
CA GLY A 107 5.90 -14.06 -7.31
C GLY A 107 4.93 -13.41 -8.30
N ILE A 108 4.81 -12.07 -8.28
CA ILE A 108 3.88 -11.34 -9.15
C ILE A 108 4.54 -11.10 -10.51
N SER A 109 4.03 -11.76 -11.55
CA SER A 109 4.48 -11.57 -12.93
C SER A 109 4.37 -10.11 -13.40
N ASP A 110 5.20 -9.71 -14.37
CA ASP A 110 5.17 -8.37 -14.96
C ASP A 110 3.82 -8.03 -15.60
N THR A 111 3.18 -9.01 -16.25
CA THR A 111 1.85 -8.84 -16.84
C THR A 111 0.81 -8.52 -15.75
N LYS A 112 0.87 -9.20 -14.61
CA LYS A 112 -0.02 -8.92 -13.47
C LYS A 112 0.28 -7.55 -12.86
N LYS A 113 1.55 -7.19 -12.67
CA LYS A 113 1.94 -5.84 -12.22
C LYS A 113 1.35 -4.76 -13.13
N GLN A 114 1.49 -4.88 -14.45
CA GLN A 114 0.94 -3.93 -15.40
C GLN A 114 -0.59 -3.83 -15.31
N GLN A 115 -1.30 -4.96 -15.15
CA GLN A 115 -2.75 -4.96 -14.93
C GLN A 115 -3.14 -4.20 -13.66
N LEU A 116 -2.46 -4.47 -12.54
CA LEU A 116 -2.74 -3.81 -11.25
C LEU A 116 -2.43 -2.32 -11.31
N MET A 117 -1.27 -1.92 -11.86
CA MET A 117 -0.92 -0.52 -12.07
C MET A 117 -1.96 0.22 -12.93
N ARG A 118 -2.45 -0.42 -14.01
CA ARG A 118 -3.47 0.17 -14.87
C ARG A 118 -4.75 0.49 -14.11
N LEU A 119 -5.18 -0.38 -13.19
CA LEU A 119 -6.36 -0.12 -12.35
C LEU A 119 -6.16 1.11 -11.45
N VAL A 120 -4.97 1.25 -10.85
CA VAL A 120 -4.62 2.42 -10.02
C VAL A 120 -4.64 3.71 -10.83
N TYR A 121 -4.06 3.70 -12.04
CA TYR A 121 -4.10 4.87 -12.92
C TYR A 121 -5.53 5.24 -13.34
N GLN A 122 -6.35 4.26 -13.69
CA GLN A 122 -7.75 4.51 -14.06
C GLN A 122 -8.56 5.13 -12.92
N GLU A 123 -8.36 4.67 -11.69
CA GLU A 123 -9.00 5.26 -10.51
C GLU A 123 -8.54 6.71 -10.28
N ARG A 124 -7.24 6.98 -10.43
CA ARG A 124 -6.70 8.34 -10.32
C ARG A 124 -7.29 9.27 -11.37
N ASP A 125 -7.29 8.84 -12.62
CA ASP A 125 -7.83 9.63 -13.74
C ASP A 125 -9.33 9.91 -13.56
N LEU A 126 -10.08 8.93 -13.05
CA LEU A 126 -11.50 9.11 -12.72
C LEU A 126 -11.68 10.16 -11.61
N ARG A 127 -10.86 10.11 -10.55
CA ARG A 127 -10.89 11.08 -9.45
C ARG A 127 -10.54 12.49 -9.93
N GLU A 128 -9.52 12.65 -10.75
CA GLU A 128 -9.14 13.95 -11.33
C GLU A 128 -10.23 14.50 -12.25
N ARG A 129 -10.85 13.64 -13.07
CA ARG A 129 -11.99 14.04 -13.90
C ARG A 129 -13.16 14.50 -13.03
N ALA A 130 -13.47 13.78 -11.94
CA ALA A 130 -14.53 14.15 -11.02
C ALA A 130 -14.26 15.51 -10.36
N LYS A 131 -13.02 15.76 -9.90
CA LYS A 131 -12.63 17.08 -9.37
C LYS A 131 -12.93 18.20 -10.35
N ARG A 132 -12.51 18.05 -11.62
CA ARG A 132 -12.75 19.05 -12.67
C ARG A 132 -14.24 19.31 -12.90
N VAL A 133 -15.05 18.25 -12.95
CA VAL A 133 -16.50 18.37 -13.19
C VAL A 133 -17.22 19.07 -12.03
N VAL A 134 -16.78 18.84 -10.79
CA VAL A 134 -17.40 19.45 -9.60
C VAL A 134 -16.90 20.88 -9.34
N SER A 135 -15.67 21.20 -9.75
CA SER A 135 -15.10 22.55 -9.62
C SER A 135 -15.57 23.54 -10.70
N HIS A 136 -16.29 23.05 -11.72
CA HIS A 136 -16.93 23.83 -12.77
C HIS A 136 -18.44 23.87 -12.57
#